data_AF-A0A838I6J8-F1
#
_entry.id   AF-A0A838I6J8-F1
#
_cell.length_a   1.000
_cell.length_b   1.000
_cell.length_c   1.000
_cell.angle_alpha   90.00
_cell.angle_beta   90.00
_cell.angle_gamma   90.00
#
_symmetry.space_group_name_H-M   'P 1'
#
loop_
_entity.id
_entity.type
_entity.pdbx_description
1 polymer ?
#
loop_
_entity_poly.entity_id
_entity_poly.type
_entity_poly.pdbx_seq_one_letter_code
_entity_poly.pdbx_strand_id
1 'polypeptide(L)'
;MKGLLPLVLGIFGTFAFSWAGLTVIPNAQIGHLSPQMDEEGNDPYPAPKSGMADHGRKIYAANGCVYCHSQQVRPDYAASDIDRKWGNRRSAPRDYLFEQPALLGKMRMGPDLANVGKRAPVDDENAPPPGSTAPTT
;
A
#
# COMPACT_ATOMS: atom_id res chain seq x y z
N MET A 1 -45.42 16.58 19.94
CA MET A 1 -44.15 17.11 19.38
C MET A 1 -42.96 17.18 20.36
N LYS A 2 -43.14 17.10 21.69
CA LYS A 2 -42.04 17.21 22.68
C LYS A 2 -40.98 16.09 22.59
N GLY A 3 -41.30 14.92 22.04
CA GLY A 3 -40.36 13.79 21.86
C GLY A 3 -39.63 13.76 20.52
N LEU A 4 -40.02 14.59 19.54
CA LEU A 4 -39.40 14.57 18.20
C LEU A 4 -38.00 15.19 18.23
N LEU A 5 -37.83 16.30 18.95
CA LEU A 5 -36.55 17.00 19.05
C LEU A 5 -35.43 16.13 19.65
N PRO A 6 -35.59 15.46 20.81
CA PRO A 6 -34.53 14.60 21.34
C PRO A 6 -34.23 13.39 20.43
N LEU A 7 -35.22 12.86 19.72
CA LEU A 7 -35.03 11.77 18.76
C LEU A 7 -34.18 12.20 17.56
N VAL A 8 -34.47 13.37 16.97
CA VAL A 8 -33.70 13.92 15.85
C VAL A 8 -32.26 14.22 16.28
N LEU A 9 -32.06 14.82 17.45
CA LEU A 9 -30.73 15.10 17.97
C LEU A 9 -29.94 13.82 18.26
N GLY A 10 -30.58 12.79 18.80
CA GLY A 10 -29.95 11.49 19.03
C GLY A 10 -29.49 10.84 17.73
N ILE A 11 -30.36 10.78 16.72
CA ILE A 11 -30.03 10.25 15.40
C ILE A 11 -28.86 11.01 14.80
N PHE A 12 -28.93 12.34 14.75
CA PHE A 12 -27.86 13.16 14.20
C PHE A 12 -26.54 12.98 14.95
N GLY A 13 -26.59 12.91 16.29
CA GLY A 13 -25.43 12.67 17.13
C GLY A 13 -24.75 11.33 16.84
N THR A 14 -25.51 10.26 16.68
CA THR A 14 -24.95 8.93 16.33
C THR A 14 -24.27 8.96 14.96
N PHE A 15 -24.89 9.56 13.95
CA PHE A 15 -24.30 9.68 12.62
C PHE A 15 -23.05 10.58 12.62
N ALA A 16 -23.10 11.71 13.31
CA ALA A 16 -21.97 12.63 13.43
C ALA A 16 -20.78 11.98 14.13
N PHE A 17 -21.02 11.22 15.21
CA PHE A 17 -19.98 10.46 15.91
C PHE A 17 -19.37 9.38 15.01
N SER A 18 -20.19 8.63 14.28
CA SER A 18 -19.72 7.61 13.33
C SER A 18 -18.88 8.22 12.20
N TRP A 19 -19.35 9.31 11.60
CA TRP A 19 -18.62 10.04 10.56
C TRP A 19 -17.29 10.59 11.09
N ALA A 20 -17.30 11.24 12.27
CA ALA A 20 -16.08 11.74 12.88
C ALA A 20 -15.06 10.62 13.14
N GLY A 21 -15.50 9.49 13.69
CA GLY A 21 -14.65 8.33 13.98
C GLY A 21 -14.08 7.63 12.75
N LEU A 22 -14.85 7.54 11.67
CA LEU A 22 -14.46 6.77 10.48
C LEU A 22 -13.81 7.61 9.37
N THR A 23 -14.10 8.91 9.29
CA THR A 23 -13.58 9.76 8.21
C THR A 23 -12.70 10.89 8.72
N VAL A 24 -13.17 11.66 9.71
CA VAL A 24 -12.45 12.87 10.17
C VAL A 24 -11.17 12.49 10.92
N ILE A 25 -11.27 11.61 11.91
CA ILE A 25 -10.12 11.22 12.73
C ILE A 25 -9.04 10.52 11.88
N PRO A 26 -9.35 9.50 11.06
CA PRO A 26 -8.32 8.87 10.23
C PRO A 26 -7.70 9.85 9.22
N ASN A 27 -8.50 10.70 8.58
CA ASN A 27 -7.97 11.70 7.66
C ASN A 27 -7.06 12.71 8.37
N ALA A 28 -7.39 13.13 9.58
CA ALA A 28 -6.52 13.99 10.39
C ALA A 28 -5.21 13.31 10.80
N GLN A 29 -5.20 11.98 11.00
CA GLN A 29 -4.00 11.23 11.39
C GLN A 29 -3.04 10.95 10.22
N ILE A 30 -3.57 10.59 9.05
CA ILE A 30 -2.76 10.07 7.92
C ILE A 30 -3.00 10.78 6.58
N GLY A 31 -3.94 11.71 6.50
CA GLY A 31 -4.34 12.35 5.23
C GLY A 31 -3.34 13.38 4.70
N HIS A 32 -2.48 13.93 5.55
CA HIS A 32 -1.49 14.96 5.19
C HIS A 32 -0.05 14.44 5.25
N LEU A 33 0.16 13.14 5.03
CA LEU A 33 1.49 12.56 4.99
C LEU A 33 2.25 13.08 3.75
N SER A 34 3.48 13.57 3.94
CA SER A 34 4.43 13.95 2.89
C SER A 34 5.59 12.95 2.82
N PRO A 35 6.41 12.91 1.76
CA PRO A 35 7.65 12.16 1.82
C PRO A 35 8.51 12.60 3.02
N GLN A 36 9.14 11.65 3.71
CA GLN A 36 10.09 11.89 4.79
C GLN A 36 11.47 12.10 4.19
N MET A 37 12.20 13.13 4.61
CA MET A 37 13.57 13.36 4.17
C MET A 37 14.56 12.70 5.15
N ASP A 38 15.75 12.40 4.66
CA ASP A 38 16.94 12.13 5.47
C ASP A 38 17.43 13.40 6.19
N GLU A 39 18.49 13.27 7.02
CA GLU A 39 19.02 14.38 7.81
C GLU A 39 19.60 15.50 6.93
N GLU A 40 20.12 15.13 5.76
CA GLU A 40 20.69 16.04 4.78
C GLU A 40 19.66 16.64 3.81
N GLY A 41 18.42 16.15 3.78
CA GLY A 41 17.34 16.65 2.94
C GLY A 41 17.37 16.19 1.48
N ASN A 42 18.17 15.17 1.14
CA ASN A 42 18.46 14.74 -0.23
C ASN A 42 17.74 13.46 -0.66
N ASP A 43 17.35 12.58 0.27
CA ASP A 43 16.69 11.32 -0.06
C ASP A 43 15.23 11.27 0.43
N PRO A 44 14.25 11.53 -0.46
CA PRO A 44 12.85 11.45 -0.10
C PRO A 44 12.36 10.00 0.00
N TYR A 45 11.76 9.63 1.14
CA TYR A 45 11.08 8.36 1.34
C TYR A 45 9.55 8.49 1.52
N PRO A 46 8.73 7.77 0.74
CA PRO A 46 9.10 7.04 -0.46
C PRO A 46 9.58 8.01 -1.56
N ALA A 47 10.41 7.51 -2.46
CA ALA A 47 10.80 8.24 -3.65
C ALA A 47 9.62 8.27 -4.66
N PRO A 48 9.45 9.36 -5.43
CA PRO A 48 8.49 9.41 -6.52
C PRO A 48 8.72 8.24 -7.50
N LYS A 49 7.63 7.61 -7.96
CA LYS A 49 7.69 6.50 -8.90
C LYS A 49 8.04 7.00 -10.30
N SER A 50 8.80 6.22 -11.05
CA SER A 50 9.02 6.48 -12.48
C SER A 50 7.75 6.16 -13.28
N GLY A 51 7.59 6.78 -14.46
CA GLY A 51 6.44 6.49 -15.33
C GLY A 51 6.34 5.01 -15.74
N MET A 52 7.48 4.32 -15.84
CA MET A 52 7.53 2.87 -16.10
C MET A 52 6.97 2.05 -14.93
N ALA A 53 7.26 2.44 -13.69
CA ALA A 53 6.71 1.78 -12.51
C ALA A 53 5.17 1.94 -12.45
N ASP A 54 4.66 3.13 -12.79
CA ASP A 54 3.21 3.37 -12.86
C ASP A 54 2.53 2.55 -13.98
N HIS A 55 3.19 2.41 -15.13
CA HIS A 55 2.70 1.55 -16.20
C HIS A 55 2.66 0.07 -15.77
N GLY A 56 3.74 -0.42 -15.14
CA GLY A 56 3.80 -1.76 -14.56
C GLY A 56 2.70 -2.00 -13.52
N ARG A 57 2.37 -0.98 -12.70
CA ARG A 57 1.26 -1.06 -11.73
C ARG A 57 -0.09 -1.28 -12.40
N LYS A 58 -0.35 -0.63 -13.53
CA LYS A 58 -1.59 -0.84 -14.31
C LYS A 58 -1.67 -2.27 -14.85
N ILE A 59 -0.56 -2.81 -15.33
CA ILE A 59 -0.48 -4.20 -15.81
C ILE A 59 -0.69 -5.18 -14.66
N TYR A 60 -0.06 -4.94 -13.50
CA TYR A 60 -0.24 -5.73 -12.28
C TYR A 60 -1.71 -5.79 -11.86
N ALA A 61 -2.41 -4.65 -11.90
CA ALA A 61 -3.84 -4.58 -11.59
C ALA A 61 -4.69 -5.29 -12.66
N ALA A 62 -4.40 -5.07 -13.95
CA ALA A 62 -5.16 -5.67 -15.07
C ALA A 62 -5.07 -7.20 -15.09
N ASN A 63 -3.93 -7.77 -14.71
CA ASN A 63 -3.73 -9.22 -14.61
C ASN A 63 -4.23 -9.82 -13.28
N GLY A 64 -4.81 -9.00 -12.39
CA GLY A 64 -5.38 -9.49 -11.14
C GLY A 64 -4.34 -10.03 -10.14
N CYS A 65 -3.07 -9.63 -10.25
CA CYS A 65 -2.01 -10.11 -9.36
C CYS A 65 -2.33 -9.85 -7.88
N VAL A 66 -3.06 -8.76 -7.59
CA VAL A 66 -3.57 -8.36 -6.26
C VAL A 66 -4.50 -9.39 -5.60
N TYR A 67 -5.06 -10.33 -6.37
CA TYR A 67 -5.89 -11.42 -5.83
C TYR A 67 -5.06 -12.53 -5.20
N CYS A 68 -3.82 -12.74 -5.65
CA CYS A 68 -2.95 -13.79 -5.13
C CYS A 68 -1.84 -13.23 -4.22
N HIS A 69 -1.41 -11.99 -4.48
CA HIS A 69 -0.28 -11.36 -3.81
C HIS A 69 -0.73 -10.12 -3.03
N SER A 70 -0.25 -9.99 -1.80
CA SER A 70 -0.35 -8.75 -1.05
C SER A 70 0.82 -7.82 -1.35
N GLN A 71 0.61 -6.54 -1.12
CA GLN A 71 1.65 -5.53 -1.06
C GLN A 71 1.57 -4.83 0.29
N GLN A 72 1.59 -5.61 1.37
CA GLN A 72 1.52 -5.10 2.75
C GLN A 72 2.28 -6.03 3.68
N VAL A 73 3.50 -5.68 4.06
CA VAL A 73 4.24 -6.42 5.11
C VAL A 73 3.56 -6.17 6.45
N ARG A 74 3.09 -7.24 7.09
CA ARG A 74 2.44 -7.18 8.40
C ARG A 74 3.49 -7.11 9.51
N PRO A 75 3.14 -6.53 10.67
CA PRO A 75 3.99 -6.59 11.85
C PRO A 75 4.15 -8.04 12.34
N ASP A 76 5.27 -8.29 13.01
CA ASP A 76 5.67 -9.56 13.63
C ASP A 76 4.60 -10.20 14.51
N TYR A 77 3.90 -9.40 15.32
CA TYR A 77 2.82 -9.89 16.18
C TYR A 77 1.56 -10.34 15.41
N ALA A 78 1.40 -9.94 14.15
CA ALA A 78 0.24 -10.27 13.32
C ALA A 78 0.55 -11.35 12.28
N ALA A 79 1.80 -11.48 11.84
CA ALA A 79 2.26 -12.51 10.93
C ALA A 79 3.79 -12.64 10.85
N SER A 80 4.27 -13.76 10.33
CA SER A 80 5.70 -14.05 10.10
C SER A 80 6.27 -13.46 8.80
N ASP A 81 5.73 -12.33 8.33
CA ASP A 81 6.15 -11.75 7.03
C ASP A 81 7.65 -11.32 7.06
N ILE A 82 8.12 -10.81 8.21
CA ILE A 82 9.51 -10.40 8.43
C ILE A 82 10.42 -11.63 8.53
N ASP A 83 9.97 -12.70 9.21
CA ASP A 83 10.73 -13.96 9.30
C ASP A 83 10.89 -14.62 7.93
N ARG A 84 9.85 -14.56 7.10
CA ARG A 84 9.83 -14.97 5.69
C ARG A 84 10.66 -14.09 4.77
N LYS A 85 11.29 -13.03 5.32
CA LYS A 85 12.12 -12.07 4.60
C LYS A 85 11.37 -11.34 3.49
N TRP A 86 10.06 -11.14 3.61
CA TRP A 86 9.28 -10.36 2.63
C TRP A 86 9.45 -8.85 2.80
N GLY A 87 9.99 -8.42 3.94
CA GLY A 87 10.45 -7.06 4.18
C GLY A 87 11.22 -6.98 5.49
N ASN A 88 11.95 -5.88 5.68
CA ASN A 88 12.73 -5.63 6.89
C ASN A 88 11.91 -4.95 8.00
N ARG A 89 10.74 -4.40 7.64
CA ARG A 89 9.79 -3.78 8.57
C ARG A 89 8.36 -3.95 8.07
N ARG A 90 7.40 -3.76 8.98
CA ARG A 90 5.98 -3.60 8.63
C ARG A 90 5.78 -2.44 7.66
N SER A 91 4.78 -2.56 6.78
CA SER A 91 4.32 -1.46 5.95
C SER A 91 3.69 -0.35 6.80
N ALA A 92 3.86 0.89 6.35
CA ALA A 92 3.31 2.09 6.95
C ALA A 92 2.48 2.86 5.90
N PRO A 93 1.50 3.70 6.32
CA PRO A 93 0.68 4.47 5.38
C PRO A 93 1.50 5.33 4.40
N ARG A 94 2.66 5.83 4.84
CA ARG A 94 3.57 6.64 4.00
C ARG A 94 4.12 5.87 2.79
N ASP A 95 4.20 4.54 2.86
CA ASP A 95 4.74 3.71 1.76
C ASP A 95 3.90 3.81 0.49
N TYR A 96 2.62 4.16 0.64
CA TYR A 96 1.64 4.21 -0.44
C TYR A 96 1.30 5.64 -0.90
N LEU A 97 2.12 6.64 -0.55
CA LEU A 97 1.84 8.05 -0.87
C LEU A 97 1.58 8.30 -2.36
N PHE A 98 2.30 7.61 -3.23
CA PHE A 98 2.16 7.73 -4.69
C PHE A 98 1.25 6.66 -5.30
N GLU A 99 0.53 5.88 -4.48
CA GLU A 99 -0.32 4.79 -4.92
C GLU A 99 -1.80 5.11 -4.73
N GLN A 100 -2.44 5.53 -5.82
CA GLN A 100 -3.86 5.87 -5.82
C GLN A 100 -4.60 5.09 -6.92
N PRO A 101 -5.38 4.03 -6.57
CA PRO A 101 -5.50 3.42 -5.24
C PRO A 101 -4.28 2.55 -4.88
N ALA A 102 -4.05 2.35 -3.58
CA ALA A 102 -3.07 1.40 -3.07
C ALA A 102 -3.53 -0.06 -3.27
N LEU A 103 -2.62 -0.93 -3.73
CA LEU A 103 -2.92 -2.32 -4.09
C LEU A 103 -2.50 -3.32 -3.00
N LEU A 104 -3.01 -3.13 -1.78
CA LEU A 104 -2.60 -3.89 -0.58
C LEU A 104 -2.80 -5.42 -0.69
N GLY A 105 -3.74 -5.86 -1.55
CA GLY A 105 -4.15 -7.27 -1.67
C GLY A 105 -5.21 -7.67 -0.64
N LYS A 106 -5.99 -8.70 -0.97
CA LYS A 106 -7.02 -9.26 -0.07
C LYS A 106 -6.71 -10.67 0.42
N MET A 107 -5.93 -11.42 -0.36
CA MET A 107 -5.58 -12.82 -0.11
C MET A 107 -4.08 -13.01 -0.35
N ARG A 108 -3.51 -14.08 0.23
CA ARG A 108 -2.09 -14.41 0.13
C ARG A 108 -1.91 -15.87 -0.23
N MET A 109 -2.20 -16.17 -1.49
CA MET A 109 -1.86 -17.46 -2.11
C MET A 109 -0.38 -17.49 -2.47
N GLY A 110 0.15 -16.37 -2.97
CA GLY A 110 1.56 -16.14 -3.24
C GLY A 110 2.26 -15.30 -2.17
N PRO A 111 3.58 -15.09 -2.29
CA PRO A 111 4.34 -14.23 -1.40
C PRO A 111 3.92 -12.76 -1.49
N ASP A 112 4.18 -12.01 -0.42
CA ASP A 112 4.03 -10.55 -0.45
C ASP A 112 5.08 -9.90 -1.37
N LEU A 113 4.66 -8.88 -2.11
CA LEU A 113 5.46 -8.21 -3.12
C LEU A 113 5.85 -6.76 -2.78
N ALA A 114 5.50 -6.25 -1.59
CA ALA A 114 5.74 -4.84 -1.23
C ALA A 114 7.22 -4.43 -1.33
N ASN A 115 8.15 -5.34 -1.04
CA ASN A 115 9.60 -5.09 -1.11
C ASN A 115 10.32 -6.01 -2.11
N VAL A 116 9.61 -6.57 -3.09
CA VAL A 116 10.21 -7.54 -4.02
C VAL A 116 11.40 -6.95 -4.79
N GLY A 117 11.34 -5.68 -5.22
CA GLY A 117 12.43 -5.04 -5.95
C GLY A 117 13.71 -4.82 -5.12
N LYS A 118 13.63 -4.85 -3.78
CA LYS A 118 14.84 -4.82 -2.92
C LYS A 118 15.36 -6.22 -2.58
N ARG A 119 14.57 -7.26 -2.85
CA ARG A 119 14.83 -8.64 -2.42
C ARG A 119 15.21 -9.57 -3.56
N ALA A 120 14.65 -9.36 -4.75
CA ALA A 120 14.92 -10.20 -5.91
C ALA A 120 16.40 -10.08 -6.30
N PRO A 121 17.07 -11.20 -6.62
CA PRO A 121 18.42 -11.14 -7.16
C PRO A 121 18.41 -10.48 -8.55
N VAL A 122 19.46 -9.73 -8.84
CA VAL A 122 19.59 -8.88 -10.05
C VAL A 122 19.46 -9.68 -11.35
N ASP A 123 19.78 -10.98 -11.31
CA ASP A 123 19.70 -11.90 -12.45
C ASP A 123 18.25 -12.23 -12.84
N ASP A 124 17.32 -12.23 -11.88
CA ASP A 124 15.88 -12.47 -12.13
C ASP A 124 15.17 -11.21 -12.66
N GLU A 125 15.71 -10.02 -12.34
CA GLU A 125 15.15 -8.73 -12.79
C GLU A 125 15.49 -8.43 -14.26
N ASN A 126 16.65 -8.92 -14.74
CA ASN A 126 17.08 -8.81 -16.14
C ASN A 126 16.78 -10.05 -16.97
N ALA A 127 16.14 -11.07 -16.39
CA ALA A 127 15.79 -12.28 -17.11
C ALA A 127 14.79 -11.96 -18.23
N PRO A 128 15.09 -12.34 -19.49
CA PRO A 128 14.12 -12.21 -20.56
C PRO A 128 12.85 -12.99 -20.20
N PRO A 129 11.64 -12.47 -20.51
CA PRO A 129 10.42 -13.23 -20.27
C PRO A 129 10.52 -14.61 -20.95
N PRO A 130 10.00 -15.68 -20.32
CA PRO A 130 10.11 -17.02 -20.87
C PRO A 130 9.48 -17.07 -22.27
N GLY A 131 10.33 -17.25 -23.29
CA GLY A 131 9.96 -17.23 -24.70
C GLY A 131 10.51 -16.07 -25.53
N SER A 132 11.19 -15.06 -24.95
CA SER A 132 11.87 -14.04 -25.75
C SER A 132 13.26 -14.51 -26.16
N THR A 133 13.38 -15.09 -27.35
CA THR A 133 14.66 -15.21 -28.04
C THR A 133 15.03 -13.86 -28.63
N ALA A 134 15.73 -13.02 -27.86
CA ALA A 134 16.46 -11.89 -28.44
C ALA A 134 17.73 -12.44 -29.13
N PRO A 135 18.06 -11.98 -30.35
CA PRO A 135 19.25 -12.45 -31.04
C PRO A 135 20.49 -11.87 -30.38
N THR A 136 21.40 -12.75 -29.99
CA THR A 136 22.75 -12.40 -29.55
C THR A 136 23.50 -11.78 -30.72
N THR A 137 23.82 -10.49 -30.63
CA THR A 137 24.88 -9.85 -31.42
C THR A 137 26.15 -9.79 -30.60
#